data_AF-A0A1W2P6L8-F1
#
_entry.id   AF-A0A1W2P6L8-F1
#
_cell.length_a   1.000
_cell.length_b   1.000
_cell.length_c   1.000
_cell.angle_alpha   90.00
_cell.angle_beta   90.00
_cell.angle_gamma   90.00
#
_symmetry.space_group_name_H-M   'P 1'
#
loop_
_entity.id
_entity.type
_entity.pdbx_description
1 polymer ?
#
loop_
_entity_poly.entity_id
_entity_poly.type
_entity_poly.pdbx_seq_one_letter_code
_entity_poly.pdbx_strand_id
1 'polypeptide(L)'
;METSAAAASAGGFFPSFLLLAFGTLVAAVLGVAHRLGLFYQLMHKVDKTSIRHGGESVAAVLRAHGVRFVFTLVGGHISPLLVACEKLGIRVVDTRHEVTAVFAADAVARLTGTVGVAAVTAGPG
;
A
#
# COMPACT_ATOMS: atom_id res chain seq x y z
N MET A 1 70.12 7.76 -29.42
CA MET A 1 69.62 7.16 -30.68
C MET A 1 69.26 5.73 -30.30
N GLU A 2 68.02 5.29 -30.30
CA GLU A 2 66.95 5.53 -31.28
C GLU A 2 65.57 5.65 -30.61
N THR A 3 64.74 6.44 -31.25
CA THR A 3 63.30 6.59 -31.08
C THR A 3 62.53 5.41 -31.67
N SER A 4 61.45 4.97 -31.01
CA SER A 4 60.28 4.35 -31.67
C SER A 4 59.11 4.40 -30.67
N ALA A 5 58.19 5.36 -30.76
CA ALA A 5 57.08 5.48 -31.71
C ALA A 5 56.02 4.37 -31.59
N ALA A 6 54.89 4.78 -30.98
CA ALA A 6 53.51 4.40 -31.28
C ALA A 6 53.10 2.92 -31.26
N ALA A 7 52.28 2.57 -30.26
CA ALA A 7 51.11 1.72 -30.46
C ALA A 7 49.97 2.30 -29.61
N ALA A 8 49.18 3.19 -30.22
CA ALA A 8 47.94 3.66 -29.62
C ALA A 8 47.02 2.46 -29.39
N SER A 9 46.67 2.18 -28.13
CA SER A 9 45.62 1.24 -27.78
C SER A 9 44.27 1.82 -28.24
N ALA A 10 43.93 1.58 -29.51
CA ALA A 10 42.58 1.75 -30.03
C ALA A 10 41.69 0.64 -29.43
N GLY A 11 41.39 0.75 -28.13
CA GLY A 11 40.59 -0.21 -27.41
C GLY A 11 39.76 0.50 -26.35
N GLY A 12 38.45 0.62 -26.58
CA GLY A 12 37.49 0.75 -25.48
C GLY A 12 36.50 1.92 -25.47
N PHE A 13 36.37 2.75 -26.52
CA PHE A 13 35.37 3.83 -26.48
C PHE A 13 33.94 3.40 -26.85
N PHE A 14 33.81 2.35 -27.67
CA PHE A 14 32.52 1.76 -28.06
C PHE A 14 31.71 1.04 -26.95
N PRO A 15 32.29 0.27 -26.01
CA PRO A 15 31.50 -0.44 -24.99
C PRO A 15 30.78 0.52 -24.01
N SER A 16 31.37 1.67 -23.71
CA SER A 16 30.80 2.64 -22.75
C SER A 16 29.52 3.30 -23.27
N PHE A 17 29.43 3.59 -24.57
CA PHE A 17 28.23 4.19 -25.17
C PHE A 17 27.08 3.19 -25.25
N LEU A 18 27.39 1.92 -25.52
CA LEU A 18 26.42 0.82 -25.52
C LEU A 18 25.87 0.57 -24.11
N LEU A 19 26.72 0.59 -23.09
CA LEU A 19 26.34 0.48 -21.67
C LEU A 19 25.44 1.64 -21.24
N LEU A 20 25.76 2.88 -21.65
CA LEU A 20 24.95 4.05 -21.31
C LEU A 20 23.58 4.01 -22.00
N ALA A 21 23.54 3.70 -23.31
CA ALA A 21 22.31 3.57 -24.07
C ALA A 21 21.42 2.42 -23.57
N PHE A 22 22.03 1.30 -23.15
CA PHE A 22 21.32 0.20 -22.51
C PHE A 22 20.76 0.62 -21.14
N GLY A 23 21.54 1.33 -20.32
CA GLY A 23 21.11 1.84 -19.03
C GLY A 23 19.93 2.81 -19.14
N THR A 24 19.94 3.73 -20.11
CA THR A 24 18.82 4.65 -20.33
C THR A 24 17.57 3.94 -20.86
N LEU A 25 17.73 2.94 -21.73
CA LEU A 25 16.63 2.11 -22.20
C LEU A 25 16.00 1.31 -21.04
N VAL A 26 16.80 0.68 -20.20
CA VAL A 26 16.33 -0.07 -19.02
C VAL A 26 15.61 0.86 -18.05
N ALA A 27 16.17 2.04 -17.76
CA ALA A 27 15.53 3.03 -16.90
C ALA A 27 14.20 3.54 -17.48
N ALA A 28 14.13 3.76 -18.80
CA ALA A 28 12.90 4.13 -19.48
C ALA A 28 11.83 3.04 -19.41
N VAL A 29 12.21 1.78 -19.65
CA VAL A 29 11.31 0.61 -19.55
C VAL A 29 10.83 0.42 -18.11
N LEU A 30 11.72 0.50 -17.11
CA LEU A 30 11.35 0.42 -15.70
C LEU A 30 10.44 1.59 -15.29
N GLY A 31 10.72 2.80 -15.77
CA GLY A 31 9.88 3.98 -15.55
C GLY A 31 8.48 3.82 -16.15
N VAL A 32 8.39 3.29 -17.38
CA VAL A 32 7.10 2.96 -18.01
C VAL A 32 6.39 1.84 -17.25
N ALA A 33 7.08 0.75 -16.88
CA ALA A 33 6.51 -0.36 -16.12
C ALA A 33 5.98 0.09 -14.75
N HIS A 34 6.71 0.98 -14.07
CA HIS A 34 6.27 1.59 -12.82
C HIS A 34 5.06 2.50 -13.04
N ARG A 35 5.07 3.36 -14.08
CA ARG A 35 3.97 4.26 -14.43
C ARG A 35 2.69 3.51 -14.82
N LEU A 36 2.83 2.37 -15.50
CA LEU A 36 1.72 1.48 -15.86
C LEU A 36 1.29 0.57 -14.69
N GLY A 37 1.97 0.63 -13.53
CA GLY A 37 1.63 -0.16 -12.36
C GLY A 37 1.90 -1.66 -12.51
N LEU A 38 2.74 -2.07 -13.48
CA LEU A 38 2.98 -3.48 -13.78
C LEU A 38 3.61 -4.22 -12.59
N PHE A 39 4.51 -3.54 -11.86
CA PHE A 39 5.06 -4.07 -10.59
C PHE A 39 3.99 -4.30 -9.53
N TYR A 40 3.03 -3.38 -9.40
CA TYR A 40 1.94 -3.51 -8.45
C TYR A 40 1.05 -4.71 -8.80
N GLN A 41 0.67 -4.85 -10.07
CA GLN A 41 -0.14 -5.97 -10.55
C GLN A 41 0.55 -7.33 -10.39
N LEU A 42 1.87 -7.40 -10.58
CA LEU A 42 2.62 -8.64 -10.42
C LEU A 42 2.74 -9.05 -8.95
N MET A 43 2.94 -8.08 -8.05
CA MET A 43 3.09 -8.33 -6.61
C MET A 43 1.76 -8.51 -5.89
N HIS A 44 0.69 -7.85 -6.33
CA HIS A 44 -0.65 -7.92 -5.74
C HIS A 44 -1.61 -8.68 -6.66
N LYS A 45 -1.42 -10.00 -6.75
CA LYS A 45 -2.39 -10.88 -7.44
C LYS A 45 -3.67 -10.94 -6.62
N VAL A 46 -4.76 -10.43 -7.20
CA VAL A 46 -6.10 -10.58 -6.63
C VAL A 46 -6.57 -12.01 -6.87
N ASP A 47 -6.80 -12.75 -5.79
CA ASP A 47 -7.49 -14.03 -5.87
C ASP A 47 -8.96 -13.80 -6.24
N LYS A 48 -9.31 -14.13 -7.49
CA LYS A 48 -10.68 -14.00 -8.03
C LYS A 48 -11.62 -15.11 -7.53
N THR A 49 -11.08 -16.15 -6.91
CA THR A 49 -11.84 -17.29 -6.37
C THR A 49 -12.09 -17.19 -4.87
N SER A 50 -11.58 -16.14 -4.22
CA SER A 50 -11.77 -15.91 -2.80
C SER A 50 -13.25 -15.77 -2.44
N ILE A 51 -13.68 -16.58 -1.48
CA ILE A 51 -15.01 -16.48 -0.86
C ILE A 51 -15.09 -15.40 0.23
N ARG A 52 -13.97 -14.76 0.57
CA ARG A 52 -13.89 -13.77 1.65
C ARG A 52 -14.45 -12.43 1.22
N HIS A 53 -15.20 -11.78 2.10
CA HIS A 53 -15.66 -10.42 1.88
C HIS A 53 -14.52 -9.43 2.09
N GLY A 54 -14.52 -8.30 1.36
CA GLY A 54 -13.49 -7.26 1.52
C GLY A 54 -13.35 -6.73 2.95
N GLY A 55 -14.47 -6.69 3.70
CA GLY A 55 -14.47 -6.34 5.12
C GLY A 55 -13.64 -7.29 5.99
N GLU A 56 -13.57 -8.58 5.65
CA GLU A 56 -12.74 -9.56 6.36
C GLU A 56 -11.25 -9.33 6.13
N SER A 57 -10.87 -8.89 4.93
CA SER A 57 -9.49 -8.49 4.64
C SER A 57 -9.10 -7.25 5.42
N VAL A 58 -9.95 -6.23 5.44
CA VAL A 58 -9.71 -5.01 6.22
C VAL A 58 -9.61 -5.33 7.71
N ALA A 59 -10.55 -6.08 8.29
CA ALA A 59 -10.53 -6.44 9.70
C ALA A 59 -9.27 -7.25 10.08
N ALA A 60 -8.81 -8.15 9.21
CA ALA A 60 -7.57 -8.90 9.43
C ALA A 60 -6.34 -7.98 9.50
N VAL A 61 -6.26 -6.97 8.63
CA VAL A 61 -5.19 -5.96 8.68
C VAL A 61 -5.28 -5.15 9.98
N LEU A 62 -6.48 -4.65 10.34
CA LEU A 62 -6.67 -3.91 11.59
C LEU A 62 -6.22 -4.73 12.81
N ARG A 63 -6.58 -6.01 12.85
CA ARG A 63 -6.17 -6.92 13.93
C ARG A 63 -4.66 -7.11 13.97
N ALA A 64 -4.01 -7.26 12.82
CA ALA A 64 -2.55 -7.40 12.73
C ALA A 64 -1.80 -6.15 13.23
N HIS A 65 -2.41 -4.96 13.09
CA HIS A 65 -1.91 -3.71 13.67
C HIS A 65 -2.29 -3.50 15.13
N GLY A 66 -2.88 -4.50 15.81
CA GLY A 66 -3.23 -4.41 17.22
C GLY A 66 -4.43 -3.51 17.51
N VAL A 67 -5.24 -3.17 16.51
CA VAL A 67 -6.46 -2.36 16.70
C VAL A 67 -7.44 -3.13 17.60
N ARG A 68 -7.90 -2.46 18.65
CA ARG A 68 -8.83 -3.01 19.65
C ARG A 68 -10.26 -2.47 19.53
N PHE A 69 -10.42 -1.29 18.94
CA PHE A 69 -11.68 -0.57 18.86
C PHE A 69 -11.89 -0.03 17.46
N VAL A 70 -13.11 -0.15 16.95
CA VAL A 70 -13.59 0.57 15.77
C VAL A 70 -14.82 1.36 16.19
N PHE A 71 -14.75 2.68 16.02
CA PHE A 71 -15.87 3.59 16.28
C PHE A 71 -16.66 3.80 14.99
N THR A 72 -17.99 3.78 15.05
CA THR A 72 -18.81 3.82 13.84
C THR A 72 -20.17 4.42 14.12
N LEU A 73 -20.80 5.00 13.10
CA LEU A 73 -22.26 5.01 13.00
C LEU A 73 -22.64 3.91 12.01
N VAL A 74 -23.35 2.90 12.48
CA VAL A 74 -23.63 1.70 11.67
C VAL A 74 -24.39 2.06 10.38
N GLY A 75 -23.95 1.49 9.26
CA GLY A 75 -24.69 1.53 8.00
C GLY A 75 -24.44 0.31 7.13
N GLY A 76 -25.36 0.04 6.20
CA GLY A 76 -25.39 -1.21 5.43
C GLY A 76 -24.11 -1.49 4.63
N HIS A 77 -23.53 -0.45 4.01
CA HIS A 77 -22.34 -0.58 3.15
C HIS A 77 -21.08 -1.08 3.89
N ILE A 78 -20.97 -0.77 5.18
CA ILE A 78 -19.81 -1.18 6.01
C ILE A 78 -20.11 -2.39 6.89
N SER A 79 -21.33 -2.95 6.84
CA SER A 79 -21.71 -4.08 7.68
C SER A 79 -20.76 -5.29 7.57
N PRO A 80 -20.18 -5.67 6.40
CA PRO A 80 -19.25 -6.80 6.35
C PRO A 80 -17.95 -6.53 7.11
N LEU A 81 -17.50 -5.28 7.19
CA LEU A 81 -16.35 -4.89 7.99
C LEU A 81 -16.67 -4.99 9.48
N LEU A 82 -17.81 -4.46 9.92
CA LEU A 82 -18.19 -4.46 11.34
C LEU A 82 -18.34 -5.90 11.87
N VAL A 83 -19.03 -6.76 11.13
CA VAL A 83 -19.17 -8.19 11.46
C VAL A 83 -17.81 -8.88 11.52
N ALA A 84 -16.91 -8.59 10.59
CA ALA A 84 -15.57 -9.18 10.60
C ALA A 84 -14.71 -8.69 11.78
N CYS A 85 -14.81 -7.40 12.14
CA CYS A 85 -14.17 -6.84 13.31
C CYS A 85 -14.62 -7.55 14.59
N GLU A 86 -15.93 -7.72 14.79
CA GLU A 86 -16.47 -8.46 15.94
C GLU A 86 -15.96 -9.90 15.99
N LYS A 87 -15.98 -10.62 14.85
CA LYS A 87 -15.45 -12.00 14.75
C LYS A 87 -13.98 -12.11 15.13
N LEU A 88 -13.17 -11.07 14.86
CA LEU A 88 -11.75 -11.02 15.21
C LEU A 88 -11.48 -10.40 16.60
N GLY A 89 -12.53 -10.17 17.40
CA GLY A 89 -12.42 -9.61 18.74
C GLY A 89 -12.00 -8.14 18.77
N ILE A 90 -12.22 -7.40 17.68
CA ILE A 90 -12.14 -5.94 17.65
C ILE A 90 -13.50 -5.42 18.10
N ARG A 91 -13.52 -4.62 19.16
CA ARG A 91 -14.78 -4.09 19.71
C ARG A 91 -15.34 -3.02 18.78
N VAL A 92 -16.54 -3.25 18.27
CA VAL A 92 -17.31 -2.24 17.54
C VAL A 92 -18.04 -1.35 18.55
N VAL A 93 -17.85 -0.03 18.44
CA VAL A 93 -18.45 0.98 19.31
C VAL A 93 -19.33 1.88 18.44
N ASP A 94 -20.63 1.67 18.52
CA ASP A 94 -21.63 2.50 17.83
C ASP A 94 -21.75 3.89 18.49
N THR A 95 -21.75 4.93 17.67
CA THR A 95 -21.97 6.33 18.06
C THR A 95 -23.29 6.84 17.51
N ARG A 96 -23.69 8.05 17.89
CA ARG A 96 -24.90 8.70 17.37
C ARG A 96 -24.64 9.72 16.27
N HIS A 97 -23.37 9.95 15.96
CA HIS A 97 -22.90 10.82 14.91
C HIS A 97 -21.49 10.41 14.51
N GLU A 98 -21.21 10.48 13.22
CA GLU A 98 -19.95 10.18 12.56
C GLU A 98 -18.81 11.05 13.09
N VAL A 99 -19.09 12.32 13.38
CA VAL A 99 -18.12 13.23 14.01
C VAL A 99 -17.68 12.71 15.38
N THR A 100 -18.60 12.16 16.18
CA THR A 100 -18.26 11.53 17.47
C THR A 100 -17.40 10.28 17.28
N ALA A 101 -17.64 9.49 16.22
CA ALA A 101 -16.79 8.33 15.92
C ALA A 101 -15.36 8.75 15.60
N VAL A 102 -15.18 9.81 14.81
CA VAL A 102 -13.85 10.36 14.49
C VAL A 102 -13.15 10.91 15.73
N PHE A 103 -13.85 11.69 16.58
CA PHE A 103 -13.26 12.19 17.82
C PHE A 103 -12.85 11.08 18.79
N ALA A 104 -13.64 10.01 18.90
CA ALA A 104 -13.28 8.86 19.72
C ALA A 104 -12.05 8.13 19.18
N ALA A 105 -11.95 7.95 17.86
CA ALA A 105 -10.77 7.39 17.20
C ALA A 105 -9.53 8.25 17.43
N ASP A 106 -9.62 9.57 17.23
CA ASP A 106 -8.52 10.52 17.48
C ASP A 106 -8.06 10.49 18.95
N ALA A 107 -9.00 10.44 19.89
CA ALA A 107 -8.69 10.31 21.31
C ALA A 107 -7.92 9.01 21.63
N VAL A 108 -8.34 7.87 21.06
CA VAL A 108 -7.60 6.60 21.20
C VAL A 108 -6.18 6.75 20.66
N ALA A 109 -6.01 7.35 19.48
CA ALA A 109 -4.69 7.52 18.89
C ALA A 109 -3.76 8.36 19.78
N ARG A 110 -4.24 9.50 20.29
CA ARG A 110 -3.47 10.42 21.14
C ARG A 110 -3.12 9.82 22.50
N LEU A 111 -4.07 9.14 23.13
CA LEU A 111 -3.91 8.64 24.50
C LEU A 111 -3.09 7.35 24.56
N THR A 112 -3.10 6.55 23.50
CA THR A 112 -2.44 5.23 23.49
C THR A 112 -1.18 5.18 22.64
N GLY A 113 -0.98 6.14 21.73
CA GLY A 113 0.09 6.07 20.72
C GLY A 113 -0.13 4.97 19.68
N THR A 114 -1.34 4.39 19.60
CA THR A 114 -1.70 3.34 18.63
C THR A 114 -2.66 3.89 17.56
N VAL A 115 -3.07 3.06 16.60
CA VAL A 115 -4.00 3.48 15.54
C VAL A 115 -5.43 3.57 16.10
N GLY A 116 -6.02 4.77 16.05
CA GLY A 116 -7.45 4.98 16.24
C GLY A 116 -8.22 4.75 14.93
N VAL A 117 -9.35 4.04 14.98
CA VAL A 117 -10.12 3.68 13.77
C VAL A 117 -11.57 4.16 13.88
N ALA A 118 -11.98 4.98 12.92
CA ALA A 118 -13.38 5.30 12.65
C ALA A 118 -13.80 4.69 11.31
N ALA A 119 -15.00 4.11 11.23
CA ALA A 119 -15.58 3.56 10.01
C ALA A 119 -17.02 4.04 9.85
N VAL A 120 -17.36 4.61 8.70
CA VAL A 120 -18.66 5.21 8.42
C VAL A 120 -19.17 4.76 7.06
N THR A 121 -20.49 4.71 6.89
CA THR A 121 -21.12 4.25 5.65
C THR A 121 -20.99 5.28 4.54
N ALA A 122 -21.07 4.84 3.28
CA ALA A 122 -21.18 5.74 2.14
C ALA A 122 -22.40 6.67 2.27
N GLY A 123 -22.29 7.89 1.74
CA GLY A 123 -23.35 8.89 1.74
C GLY A 123 -23.05 10.04 2.72
N PRO A 124 -23.99 10.44 3.59
CA PRO A 124 -23.78 11.53 4.55
C PRO A 124 -22.83 11.17 5.70
N GLY A 125 -22.39 9.91 5.75
CA GLY A 125 -21.50 9.38 6.79
C GLY A 125 -20.07 9.90 6.72
#